data_AF-A0A2E3C5C2-F1
#
_entry.id   AF-A0A2E3C5C2-F1
#
_cell.length_a   1.000
_cell.length_b   1.000
_cell.length_c   1.000
_cell.angle_alpha   90.00
_cell.angle_beta   90.00
_cell.angle_gamma   90.00
#
_symmetry.space_group_name_H-M   'P 1'
#
loop_
_entity.id
_entity.type
_entity.pdbx_description
1 polymer ?
#
loop_
_entity_poly.entity_id
_entity_poly.type
_entity_poly.pdbx_seq_one_letter_code
_entity_poly.pdbx_strand_id
1 'polypeptide(L)'
;MDIHTFYALVGFMLAAYAVIGNDAVQTLGTFIASNSKSFKWYTLWAAASTVLAATLVYGWYVNGGDISYGRLAKIPPMQIEWYHALAPAVLVALTRTGIPVSTTFLVLSVFASTVVLEKMLMKSIVGYGLSAVVAYFLWLVLSRFINEKYNAVSEKSRPYWRTLQWVSTGFLWFSWLSHDMANIAVYLPRELPVHLLIGVIVTLVAWLGVIFYNHGGKIQEIVLEKTGARFMRSATIIDLVYACILWYFKELNSLPMSTTWVFVGVLTGREFAIATANRAQYKFGYVFPLVGKDFAKMMVGLMVSVALVLTVHYLINPQ
;
A
#
# COMPACT_ATOMS: atom_id res chain seq x y z
N MET A 1 -0.24 20.01 26.97
CA MET A 1 -0.25 18.70 26.30
C MET A 1 0.84 17.87 26.92
N ASP A 2 0.55 16.64 27.33
CA ASP A 2 1.57 15.73 27.87
C ASP A 2 2.63 15.41 26.80
N ILE A 3 3.86 15.10 27.22
CA ILE A 3 4.99 14.84 26.33
C ILE A 3 4.77 13.58 25.47
N HIS A 4 4.13 12.55 26.02
CA HIS A 4 3.80 11.33 25.27
C HIS A 4 2.70 11.58 24.23
N THR A 5 1.73 12.43 24.57
CA THR A 5 0.70 12.91 23.64
C THR A 5 1.33 13.74 22.51
N PHE A 6 2.34 14.55 22.81
CA PHE A 6 3.12 15.25 21.79
C PHE A 6 3.85 14.27 20.86
N TYR A 7 4.53 13.25 21.42
CA TYR A 7 5.19 12.22 20.63
C TYR A 7 4.20 11.40 19.78
N ALA A 8 3.03 11.07 20.32
CA ALA A 8 1.95 10.43 19.59
C ALA A 8 1.48 11.28 18.40
N LEU A 9 1.28 12.59 18.61
CA LEU A 9 0.89 13.51 17.54
C LEU A 9 1.96 13.61 16.45
N VAL A 10 3.24 13.76 16.83
CA VAL A 10 4.34 13.82 15.86
C VAL A 10 4.47 12.49 15.10
N GLY A 11 4.43 11.36 15.82
CA GLY A 11 4.46 10.02 15.22
C GLY A 11 3.30 9.78 14.26
N PHE A 12 2.08 10.16 14.66
CA PHE A 12 0.89 10.13 13.82
C PHE A 12 1.05 10.98 12.55
N MET A 13 1.49 12.25 12.67
CA MET A 13 1.65 13.13 11.52
C MET A 13 2.71 12.63 10.54
N LEU A 14 3.83 12.12 11.05
CA LEU A 14 4.89 11.51 10.24
C LEU A 14 4.41 10.22 9.58
N ALA A 15 3.74 9.33 10.32
CA ALA A 15 3.20 8.09 9.78
C ALA A 15 2.12 8.35 8.73
N ALA A 16 1.20 9.29 8.99
CA ALA A 16 0.19 9.71 8.05
C ALA A 16 0.81 10.20 6.74
N TYR A 17 1.82 11.08 6.81
CA TYR A 17 2.52 11.56 5.62
C TYR A 17 3.27 10.43 4.89
N ALA A 18 4.02 9.62 5.63
CA ALA A 18 4.92 8.62 5.06
C ALA A 18 4.17 7.42 4.47
N VAL A 19 3.16 6.90 5.17
CA VAL A 19 2.35 5.76 4.75
C VAL A 19 1.48 6.14 3.55
N ILE A 20 0.78 7.28 3.62
CA ILE A 20 0.00 7.79 2.47
C ILE A 20 0.95 8.11 1.30
N GLY A 21 2.08 8.76 1.55
CA GLY A 21 3.08 9.07 0.53
C GLY A 21 3.65 7.84 -0.20
N ASN A 22 3.93 6.76 0.53
CA ASN A 22 4.55 5.55 -0.04
C ASN A 22 3.53 4.62 -0.71
N ASP A 23 2.44 4.32 -0.02
CA ASP A 23 1.57 3.20 -0.36
C ASP A 23 0.30 3.65 -1.08
N ALA A 24 -0.18 4.88 -0.85
CA ALA A 24 -1.30 5.41 -1.62
C ALA A 24 -0.93 5.53 -3.10
N VAL A 25 0.34 5.78 -3.43
CA VAL A 25 0.79 5.79 -4.83
C VAL A 25 0.82 4.38 -5.43
N GLN A 26 1.10 3.34 -4.65
CA GLN A 26 1.06 1.94 -5.13
C GLN A 26 -0.38 1.49 -5.46
N THR A 27 -1.37 2.07 -4.79
CA THR A 27 -2.79 1.71 -4.95
C THR A 27 -3.56 2.65 -5.88
N LEU A 28 -3.28 3.94 -5.82
CA LEU A 28 -3.95 4.98 -6.62
C LEU A 28 -3.12 5.43 -7.83
N GLY A 29 -1.88 4.95 -7.96
CA GLY A 29 -1.00 5.39 -9.05
C GLY A 29 -1.52 4.99 -10.44
N THR A 30 -2.09 3.79 -10.58
CA THR A 30 -2.78 3.34 -11.80
C THR A 30 -4.01 4.20 -12.12
N PHE A 31 -4.75 4.61 -11.09
CA PHE A 31 -5.90 5.51 -11.20
C PHE A 31 -5.50 6.92 -11.66
N ILE A 32 -4.48 7.50 -11.03
CA ILE A 32 -3.91 8.80 -11.43
C ILE A 32 -3.40 8.73 -12.87
N ALA A 33 -2.62 7.69 -13.22
CA ALA A 33 -2.03 7.53 -14.54
C ALA A 33 -3.09 7.40 -15.66
N SER A 34 -4.12 6.59 -15.43
CA SER A 34 -5.14 6.30 -16.44
C SER A 34 -6.21 7.40 -16.58
N ASN A 35 -6.45 8.19 -15.54
CA ASN A 35 -7.51 9.21 -15.53
C ASN A 35 -7.04 10.67 -15.56
N SER A 36 -5.78 10.97 -15.24
CA SER A 36 -5.25 12.35 -15.18
C SER A 36 -5.42 13.15 -16.48
N LYS A 37 -5.44 12.48 -17.64
CA LYS A 37 -5.71 13.14 -18.93
C LYS A 37 -7.17 13.54 -19.13
N SER A 38 -8.10 12.87 -18.44
CA SER A 38 -9.54 13.04 -18.62
C SER A 38 -10.20 13.80 -17.46
N PHE A 39 -9.59 13.80 -16.28
CA PHE A 39 -10.11 14.42 -15.07
C PHE A 39 -9.04 15.25 -14.39
N LYS A 40 -9.46 16.37 -13.81
CA LYS A 40 -8.59 17.22 -13.00
C LYS A 40 -8.26 16.51 -11.68
N TRP A 41 -7.09 16.81 -11.12
CA TRP A 41 -6.59 16.19 -9.90
C TRP A 41 -7.59 16.26 -8.74
N TYR A 42 -8.33 17.37 -8.59
CA TYR A 42 -9.28 17.54 -7.49
C TYR A 42 -10.49 16.61 -7.59
N THR A 43 -10.89 16.18 -8.79
CA THR A 43 -11.98 15.21 -8.98
C THR A 43 -11.53 13.81 -8.54
N LEU A 44 -10.32 13.43 -8.93
CA LEU A 44 -9.72 12.15 -8.56
C LEU A 44 -9.45 12.10 -7.04
N TRP A 45 -8.94 13.21 -6.50
CA TRP A 45 -8.76 13.41 -5.06
C TRP A 45 -10.09 13.28 -4.31
N ALA A 46 -11.13 14.00 -4.72
CA ALA A 46 -12.43 13.93 -4.06
C ALA A 46 -12.98 12.49 -4.02
N ALA A 47 -12.89 11.75 -5.12
CA ALA A 47 -13.30 10.35 -5.16
C ALA A 47 -12.51 9.46 -4.18
N ALA A 48 -11.17 9.57 -4.19
CA ALA A 48 -10.32 8.81 -3.28
C ALA A 48 -10.50 9.21 -1.80
N SER A 49 -10.75 10.49 -1.53
CA SER A 49 -11.08 11.03 -0.21
C SER A 49 -12.43 10.55 0.31
N THR A 50 -13.44 10.45 -0.56
CA THR A 50 -14.75 9.89 -0.19
C THR A 50 -14.61 8.43 0.24
N VAL A 51 -13.89 7.61 -0.53
CA VAL A 51 -13.63 6.22 -0.16
C VAL A 51 -12.81 6.15 1.13
N LEU A 52 -11.81 7.01 1.31
CA LEU A 52 -11.03 7.09 2.56
C LEU A 52 -11.95 7.36 3.75
N ALA A 53 -12.71 8.46 3.73
CA ALA A 53 -13.58 8.84 4.83
C ALA A 53 -14.62 7.75 5.13
N ALA A 54 -15.26 7.20 4.08
CA ALA A 54 -16.23 6.11 4.24
C ALA A 54 -15.61 4.86 4.86
N THR A 55 -14.39 4.50 4.45
CA THR A 55 -13.65 3.38 5.02
C THR A 55 -13.39 3.61 6.50
N LEU A 56 -12.79 4.75 6.87
CA LEU A 56 -12.48 5.05 8.27
C LEU A 56 -13.73 5.08 9.15
N VAL A 57 -14.81 5.73 8.69
CA VAL A 57 -16.08 5.78 9.43
C VAL A 57 -16.69 4.39 9.58
N TYR A 58 -16.71 3.59 8.51
CA TYR A 58 -17.22 2.22 8.55
C TYR A 58 -16.40 1.35 9.51
N GLY A 59 -15.07 1.38 9.40
CA GLY A 59 -14.16 0.66 10.29
C GLY A 59 -14.35 1.05 11.75
N TRP A 60 -14.37 2.35 12.03
CA TRP A 60 -14.63 2.89 13.35
C TRP A 60 -15.96 2.40 13.94
N TYR A 61 -17.03 2.45 13.15
CA TYR A 61 -18.37 2.04 13.58
C TYR A 61 -18.46 0.54 13.91
N VAL A 62 -17.92 -0.32 13.03
CA VAL A 62 -18.05 -1.79 13.21
C VAL A 62 -17.05 -2.39 14.19
N ASN A 63 -15.94 -1.69 14.50
CA ASN A 63 -14.91 -2.17 15.41
C ASN A 63 -14.91 -1.41 16.76
N GLY A 64 -16.04 -0.83 17.17
CA GLY A 64 -16.18 -0.23 18.50
C GLY A 64 -15.28 0.98 18.74
N GLY A 65 -15.00 1.77 17.71
CA GLY A 65 -14.17 2.96 17.78
C GLY A 65 -12.74 2.78 17.24
N ASP A 66 -12.34 1.59 16.79
CA ASP A 66 -11.02 1.32 16.23
C ASP A 66 -11.01 1.43 14.68
N ILE A 67 -10.09 2.20 14.14
CA ILE A 67 -9.87 2.34 12.68
C ILE A 67 -8.85 1.34 12.13
N SER A 68 -8.23 0.52 12.97
CA SER A 68 -7.19 -0.45 12.60
C SER A 68 -7.73 -1.76 12.03
N TYR A 69 -9.06 -1.96 11.95
CA TYR A 69 -9.69 -3.20 11.46
C TYR A 69 -9.19 -4.47 12.16
N GLY A 70 -8.94 -4.35 13.47
CA GLY A 70 -8.42 -5.43 14.31
C GLY A 70 -6.99 -5.84 13.98
N ARG A 71 -6.29 -5.14 13.07
CA ARG A 71 -4.91 -5.47 12.69
C ARG A 71 -3.94 -5.30 13.85
N LEU A 72 -4.30 -4.46 14.82
CA LEU A 72 -3.49 -4.23 16.00
C LEU A 72 -3.90 -5.11 17.20
N ALA A 73 -4.77 -6.11 17.00
CA ALA A 73 -5.23 -6.99 18.08
C ALA A 73 -4.10 -7.81 18.74
N LYS A 74 -2.99 -8.03 18.04
CA LYS A 74 -1.79 -8.71 18.56
C LYS A 74 -0.65 -7.75 18.94
N ILE A 75 -0.87 -6.44 18.83
CA ILE A 75 0.08 -5.38 19.17
C ILE A 75 -0.54 -4.56 20.32
N PRO A 76 -0.11 -4.80 21.57
CA PRO A 76 -0.74 -4.18 22.72
C PRO A 76 -0.59 -2.64 22.65
N PRO A 77 -1.60 -1.88 23.12
CA PRO A 77 -1.42 -0.44 23.31
C PRO A 77 -0.26 -0.20 24.28
N MET A 78 0.65 0.70 23.90
CA MET A 78 1.78 1.09 24.72
C MET A 78 1.95 2.60 24.70
N GLN A 79 2.62 3.11 25.72
CA GLN A 79 2.91 4.53 25.84
C GLN A 79 3.88 4.97 24.74
N ILE A 80 3.50 6.03 24.02
CA ILE A 80 4.30 6.51 22.90
C ILE A 80 5.49 7.31 23.41
N GLU A 81 6.67 6.76 23.20
CA GLU A 81 7.96 7.42 23.39
C GLU A 81 8.50 8.06 22.10
N TRP A 82 9.44 9.00 22.26
CA TRP A 82 10.07 9.75 21.15
C TRP A 82 10.66 8.84 20.05
N TYR A 83 11.22 7.68 20.43
CA TYR A 83 11.84 6.74 19.48
C TYR A 83 10.81 6.05 18.58
N HIS A 84 9.53 5.98 18.96
CA HIS A 84 8.50 5.46 18.07
C HIS A 84 8.24 6.39 16.88
N ALA A 85 8.52 7.69 17.01
CA ALA A 85 8.46 8.64 15.90
C ALA A 85 9.67 8.54 14.96
N LEU A 86 10.76 7.89 15.38
CA LEU A 86 11.95 7.66 14.54
C LEU A 86 11.62 6.75 13.34
N ALA A 87 10.81 5.72 13.55
CA ALA A 87 10.37 4.82 12.48
C ALA A 87 9.71 5.58 11.31
N PRO A 88 8.61 6.32 11.50
CA PRO A 88 7.99 7.06 10.41
C PRO A 88 8.89 8.18 9.88
N ALA A 89 9.77 8.78 10.70
CA ALA A 89 10.77 9.74 10.22
C ALA A 89 11.77 9.12 9.22
N VAL A 90 12.28 7.91 9.51
CA VAL A 90 13.14 7.15 8.59
C VAL A 90 12.35 6.80 7.33
N LEU A 91 11.08 6.41 7.46
CA LEU A 91 10.24 6.15 6.30
C LEU A 91 10.07 7.41 5.43
N VAL A 92 9.87 8.60 6.01
CA VAL A 92 9.86 9.87 5.26
C VAL A 92 11.15 10.11 4.49
N ALA A 93 12.31 9.79 5.07
CA ALA A 93 13.59 9.92 4.37
C ALA A 93 13.68 8.93 3.20
N LEU A 94 13.24 7.69 3.40
CA LEU A 94 13.26 6.65 2.37
C LEU A 94 12.27 6.94 1.23
N THR A 95 11.06 7.42 1.52
CA THR A 95 10.06 7.74 0.48
C THR A 95 10.54 8.82 -0.48
N ARG A 96 11.39 9.75 -0.04
CA ARG A 96 12.03 10.76 -0.91
C ARG A 96 13.00 10.16 -1.93
N THR A 97 13.56 8.99 -1.64
CA THR A 97 14.46 8.26 -2.57
C THR A 97 13.69 7.46 -3.62
N GLY A 98 12.37 7.32 -3.46
CA GLY A 98 11.53 6.52 -4.35
C GLY A 98 11.71 5.00 -4.17
N ILE A 99 12.43 4.52 -3.15
CA ILE A 99 12.52 3.08 -2.91
C ILE A 99 11.20 2.61 -2.27
N PRO A 100 10.48 1.63 -2.86
CA PRO A 100 9.29 1.06 -2.23
C PRO A 100 9.73 0.27 -1.00
N VAL A 101 9.36 0.77 0.18
CA VAL A 101 9.67 0.16 1.47
C VAL A 101 8.39 -0.39 2.07
N SER A 102 8.50 -1.50 2.80
CA SER A 102 7.39 -2.01 3.60
C SER A 102 7.13 -1.11 4.80
N THR A 103 6.12 -0.25 4.68
CA THR A 103 5.69 0.65 5.75
C THR A 103 5.25 -0.12 7.00
N THR A 104 4.55 -1.24 6.81
CA THR A 104 4.11 -2.13 7.87
C THR A 104 5.28 -2.64 8.72
N PHE A 105 6.33 -3.16 8.10
CA PHE A 105 7.50 -3.62 8.85
C PHE A 105 8.24 -2.45 9.49
N LEU A 106 8.39 -1.33 8.80
CA LEU A 106 9.18 -0.23 9.35
C LEU A 106 8.49 0.40 10.58
N VAL A 107 7.19 0.67 10.47
CA VAL A 107 6.43 1.34 11.52
C VAL A 107 6.05 0.39 12.65
N LEU A 108 5.47 -0.78 12.36
CA LEU A 108 4.96 -1.65 13.44
C LEU A 108 6.07 -2.40 14.19
N SER A 109 7.29 -2.43 13.67
CA SER A 109 8.36 -3.20 14.28
C SER A 109 8.91 -2.61 15.57
N VAL A 110 8.76 -1.32 15.80
CA VAL A 110 9.09 -0.69 17.10
C VAL A 110 7.97 -0.86 18.14
N PHE A 111 6.82 -1.43 17.75
CA PHE A 111 5.67 -1.68 18.64
C PHE A 111 5.39 -3.18 18.86
N ALA A 112 5.80 -4.02 17.92
CA ALA A 112 5.49 -5.45 17.92
C ALA A 112 6.63 -6.27 18.53
N SER A 113 6.29 -7.35 19.23
CA SER A 113 7.30 -8.30 19.69
C SER A 113 7.95 -9.04 18.51
N THR A 114 9.15 -9.56 18.74
CA THR A 114 9.90 -10.37 17.76
C THR A 114 9.05 -11.51 17.18
N VAL A 115 8.27 -12.19 18.01
CA VAL A 115 7.35 -13.27 17.60
C VAL A 115 6.23 -12.76 16.68
N VAL A 116 5.66 -11.58 16.96
CA VAL A 116 4.64 -10.99 16.10
C VAL A 116 5.26 -10.56 14.77
N LEU A 117 6.46 -9.99 14.79
CA LEU A 117 7.20 -9.59 13.59
C LEU A 117 7.54 -10.77 12.69
N GLU A 118 8.00 -11.88 13.26
CA GLU A 118 8.27 -13.11 12.52
C GLU A 118 6.99 -13.61 11.82
N LYS A 119 5.85 -13.62 12.53
CA LYS A 119 4.57 -14.04 11.94
C LYS A 119 4.09 -13.09 10.84
N MET A 120 4.30 -11.78 11.01
CA MET A 120 4.02 -10.78 9.97
C MET A 120 4.91 -10.99 8.74
N LEU A 121 6.19 -11.31 8.94
CA LEU A 121 7.15 -11.65 7.88
C LEU A 121 6.71 -12.88 7.11
N MET A 122 6.40 -13.97 7.81
CA MET A 122 5.91 -15.19 7.18
C MET A 122 4.61 -14.97 6.40
N LYS A 123 3.64 -14.24 6.97
CA LYS A 123 2.40 -13.87 6.27
C LYS A 123 2.70 -13.06 4.99
N SER A 124 3.68 -12.15 5.03
CA SER A 124 4.05 -11.31 3.89
C SER A 124 4.77 -12.10 2.78
N ILE A 125 5.65 -13.05 3.14
CA ILE A 125 6.31 -13.97 2.20
C ILE A 125 5.27 -14.86 1.51
N VAL A 126 4.34 -15.44 2.27
CA VAL A 126 3.23 -16.23 1.71
C VAL A 126 2.37 -15.37 0.80
N GLY A 127 2.08 -14.12 1.20
CA GLY A 127 1.36 -13.15 0.39
C GLY A 127 2.03 -12.86 -0.95
N TYR A 128 3.35 -12.68 -0.96
CA TYR A 128 4.14 -12.52 -2.18
C TYR A 128 4.05 -13.76 -3.09
N GLY A 129 4.26 -14.96 -2.54
CA GLY A 129 4.22 -16.19 -3.31
C GLY A 129 2.85 -16.46 -3.92
N LEU A 130 1.78 -16.36 -3.11
CA LEU A 130 0.41 -16.54 -3.56
C LEU A 130 0.03 -15.53 -4.65
N SER A 131 0.35 -14.26 -4.44
CA SER A 131 0.04 -13.21 -5.42
C SER A 131 0.80 -13.39 -6.73
N ALA A 132 2.07 -13.79 -6.68
CA ALA A 132 2.84 -14.10 -7.89
C ALA A 132 2.23 -15.27 -8.68
N VAL A 133 1.83 -16.34 -8.00
CA VAL A 133 1.21 -17.51 -8.65
C VAL A 133 -0.15 -17.15 -9.26
N VAL A 134 -1.03 -16.48 -8.48
CA VAL A 134 -2.36 -16.06 -8.95
C VAL A 134 -2.23 -15.11 -10.13
N ALA A 135 -1.38 -14.09 -10.02
CA ALA A 135 -1.17 -13.13 -11.10
C ALA A 135 -0.57 -13.81 -12.34
N TYR A 136 0.38 -14.74 -12.18
CA TYR A 136 0.97 -15.47 -13.30
C TYR A 136 -0.09 -16.23 -14.12
N PHE A 137 -0.89 -17.07 -13.48
CA PHE A 137 -1.91 -17.85 -14.19
C PHE A 137 -3.00 -16.98 -14.79
N LEU A 138 -3.47 -15.98 -14.03
CA LEU A 138 -4.47 -15.04 -14.52
C LEU A 138 -3.97 -14.27 -15.74
N TRP A 139 -2.72 -13.79 -15.70
CA TRP A 139 -2.16 -13.04 -16.83
C TRP A 139 -1.81 -13.92 -18.02
N LEU A 140 -1.45 -15.20 -17.82
CA LEU A 140 -1.34 -16.16 -18.91
C LEU A 140 -2.65 -16.32 -19.67
N VAL A 141 -3.77 -16.43 -18.96
CA VAL A 141 -5.10 -16.51 -19.59
C VAL A 141 -5.41 -15.19 -20.31
N LEU A 142 -5.24 -14.06 -19.64
CA LEU A 142 -5.56 -12.75 -20.22
C LEU A 142 -4.69 -12.41 -21.43
N SER A 143 -3.42 -12.79 -21.45
CA SER A 143 -2.52 -12.54 -22.57
C SER A 143 -3.00 -13.18 -23.89
N ARG A 144 -3.85 -14.21 -23.82
CA ARG A 144 -4.49 -14.82 -25.00
C ARG A 144 -5.65 -13.99 -25.55
N PHE A 145 -6.27 -13.15 -24.73
CA PHE A 145 -7.44 -12.35 -25.09
C PHE A 145 -7.14 -10.84 -25.19
N ILE A 146 -6.08 -10.37 -24.53
CA ILE A 146 -5.75 -8.96 -24.37
C ILE A 146 -4.30 -8.75 -24.82
N ASN A 147 -4.14 -8.01 -25.92
CA ASN A 147 -2.82 -7.62 -26.42
C ASN A 147 -2.44 -6.23 -25.85
N GLU A 148 -1.64 -6.20 -24.78
CA GLU A 148 -1.36 -4.95 -24.03
C GLU A 148 -0.58 -3.90 -24.84
N LYS A 149 0.15 -4.30 -25.87
CA LYS A 149 1.04 -3.41 -26.63
C LYS A 149 0.30 -2.46 -27.59
N TYR A 150 -0.96 -2.77 -27.92
CA TYR A 150 -1.73 -2.04 -28.95
C TYR A 150 -3.19 -1.72 -28.55
N ASN A 151 -3.58 -1.95 -27.30
CA ASN A 151 -4.99 -1.90 -26.89
C ASN A 151 -5.49 -0.47 -26.59
N ALA A 152 -5.69 0.32 -27.64
CA ALA A 152 -6.58 1.46 -27.57
C ALA A 152 -8.01 0.95 -27.35
N VAL A 153 -8.57 1.23 -26.16
CA VAL A 153 -9.99 0.94 -25.87
C VAL A 153 -10.83 1.67 -26.90
N SER A 154 -11.71 0.97 -27.62
CA SER A 154 -12.62 1.61 -28.58
C SER A 154 -13.42 2.71 -27.90
N GLU A 155 -13.64 3.84 -28.58
CA GLU A 155 -14.29 5.01 -27.98
C GLU A 155 -15.66 4.67 -27.37
N LYS A 156 -16.40 3.76 -28.01
CA LYS A 156 -17.71 3.28 -27.54
C LYS A 156 -17.64 2.49 -26.23
N SER A 157 -16.56 1.74 -25.97
CA SER A 157 -16.40 0.96 -24.73
C SER A 157 -15.69 1.75 -23.62
N ARG A 158 -15.13 2.91 -23.94
CA ARG A 158 -14.35 3.75 -23.02
C ARG A 158 -15.11 4.15 -21.74
N PRO A 159 -16.39 4.53 -21.77
CA PRO A 159 -17.13 4.87 -20.54
C PRO A 159 -17.27 3.68 -19.58
N TYR A 160 -17.57 2.48 -20.11
CA TYR A 160 -17.70 1.27 -19.30
C TYR A 160 -16.39 0.89 -18.60
N TRP A 161 -15.30 0.88 -19.34
CA TRP A 161 -13.98 0.59 -18.78
C TRP A 161 -13.53 1.63 -17.76
N ARG A 162 -13.94 2.89 -17.93
CA ARG A 162 -13.70 3.93 -16.93
C ARG A 162 -14.45 3.64 -15.64
N THR A 163 -15.75 3.36 -15.71
CA THR A 163 -16.54 3.01 -14.52
C THR A 163 -15.96 1.78 -13.81
N LEU A 164 -15.60 0.73 -14.56
CA LEU A 164 -14.96 -0.46 -13.99
C LEU A 164 -13.63 -0.12 -13.31
N GLN A 165 -12.79 0.70 -13.95
CA GLN A 165 -11.53 1.12 -13.36
C GLN A 165 -11.73 1.89 -12.06
N TRP A 166 -12.69 2.82 -12.00
CA TRP A 166 -13.00 3.57 -10.78
C TRP A 166 -13.50 2.67 -9.65
N VAL A 167 -14.38 1.71 -9.96
CA VAL A 167 -14.89 0.74 -8.98
C VAL A 167 -13.77 -0.18 -8.49
N SER A 168 -12.93 -0.71 -9.39
CA SER A 168 -11.80 -1.56 -9.03
C SER A 168 -10.77 -0.81 -8.17
N THR A 169 -10.44 0.43 -8.51
CA THR A 169 -9.57 1.27 -7.67
C THR A 169 -10.22 1.55 -6.32
N GLY A 170 -11.51 1.88 -6.27
CA GLY A 170 -12.23 2.11 -5.01
C GLY A 170 -12.18 0.89 -4.09
N PHE A 171 -12.37 -0.32 -4.66
CA PHE A 171 -12.26 -1.56 -3.91
C PHE A 171 -10.84 -1.87 -3.45
N LEU A 172 -9.83 -1.61 -4.29
CA LEU A 172 -8.42 -1.72 -3.91
C LEU A 172 -8.09 -0.75 -2.77
N TRP A 173 -8.54 0.50 -2.88
CA TRP A 173 -8.25 1.54 -1.90
C TRP A 173 -8.89 1.23 -0.55
N PHE A 174 -10.14 0.78 -0.55
CA PHE A 174 -10.82 0.27 0.65
C PHE A 174 -10.08 -0.93 1.27
N SER A 175 -9.65 -1.89 0.43
CA SER A 175 -8.94 -3.09 0.89
C SER A 175 -7.59 -2.74 1.49
N TRP A 176 -6.84 -1.83 0.87
CA TRP A 176 -5.56 -1.35 1.36
C TRP A 176 -5.72 -0.58 2.69
N LEU A 177 -6.65 0.38 2.74
CA LEU A 177 -6.95 1.13 3.97
C LEU A 177 -7.33 0.18 5.12
N SER A 178 -8.08 -0.89 4.82
CA SER A 178 -8.43 -1.91 5.82
C SER A 178 -7.23 -2.69 6.38
N HIS A 179 -6.08 -2.69 5.70
CA HIS A 179 -4.86 -3.35 6.15
C HIS A 179 -3.88 -2.37 6.79
N ASP A 180 -3.51 -1.32 6.06
CA ASP A 180 -2.39 -0.45 6.41
C ASP A 180 -2.78 0.74 7.27
N MET A 181 -4.08 0.97 7.55
CA MET A 181 -4.49 1.93 8.57
C MET A 181 -3.88 1.62 9.94
N ALA A 182 -3.56 0.34 10.19
CA ALA A 182 -2.81 -0.10 11.37
C ALA A 182 -1.50 0.67 11.59
N ASN A 183 -0.78 1.00 10.51
CA ASN A 183 0.51 1.70 10.57
C ASN A 183 0.35 3.15 11.05
N ILE A 184 -0.83 3.74 10.88
CA ILE A 184 -1.13 5.11 11.32
C ILE A 184 -1.82 5.06 12.68
N ALA A 185 -2.77 4.14 12.85
CA ALA A 185 -3.58 3.96 14.04
C ALA A 185 -2.79 3.47 15.26
N VAL A 186 -1.58 2.94 15.07
CA VAL A 186 -0.71 2.52 16.19
C VAL A 186 -0.31 3.69 17.11
N TYR A 187 -0.32 4.93 16.60
CA TYR A 187 -0.04 6.15 17.37
C TYR A 187 -1.29 6.76 18.02
N LEU A 188 -2.46 6.18 17.80
CA LEU A 188 -3.74 6.70 18.27
C LEU A 188 -4.35 5.79 19.34
N PRO A 189 -5.25 6.32 20.19
CA PRO A 189 -6.07 5.50 21.07
C PRO A 189 -6.85 4.44 20.26
N ARG A 190 -6.95 3.21 20.80
CA ARG A 190 -7.73 2.12 20.17
C ARG A 190 -9.21 2.48 20.07
N GLU A 191 -9.76 3.07 21.11
CA GLU A 191 -11.10 3.66 21.10
C GLU A 191 -10.96 5.15 20.73
N LEU A 192 -11.15 5.45 19.45
CA LEU A 192 -10.96 6.80 18.94
C LEU A 192 -12.25 7.62 19.18
N PRO A 193 -12.22 8.71 19.95
CA PRO A 193 -13.39 9.58 20.06
C PRO A 193 -13.66 10.30 18.73
N VAL A 194 -14.92 10.65 18.47
CA VAL A 194 -15.38 11.21 17.18
C VAL A 194 -14.58 12.44 16.74
N HIS A 195 -14.18 13.32 17.67
CA HIS A 195 -13.39 14.51 17.33
C HIS A 195 -11.99 14.15 16.82
N LEU A 196 -11.34 13.11 17.37
CA LEU A 196 -10.07 12.59 16.85
C LEU A 196 -10.27 11.87 15.52
N LEU A 197 -11.36 11.13 15.33
CA LEU A 197 -11.70 10.52 14.03
C LEU A 197 -11.78 11.57 12.92
N ILE A 198 -12.48 12.69 13.17
CA ILE A 198 -12.57 13.81 12.23
C ILE A 198 -11.18 14.39 11.95
N GLY A 199 -10.37 14.62 13.00
CA GLY A 199 -8.99 15.11 12.85
C GLY A 199 -8.11 14.19 12.00
N VAL A 200 -8.24 12.87 12.18
CA VAL A 200 -7.54 11.87 11.37
C VAL A 200 -7.98 11.93 9.91
N ILE A 201 -9.30 11.91 9.66
CA ILE A 201 -9.84 11.98 8.29
C ILE A 201 -9.36 13.26 7.59
N VAL A 202 -9.47 14.42 8.24
CA VAL A 202 -9.02 15.71 7.68
C VAL A 202 -7.53 15.66 7.35
N THR A 203 -6.70 15.15 8.26
CA THR A 203 -5.24 15.03 8.07
C THR A 203 -4.91 14.15 6.87
N LEU A 204 -5.51 12.96 6.79
CA LEU A 204 -5.24 12.02 5.70
C LEU A 204 -5.76 12.53 4.35
N VAL A 205 -6.94 13.17 4.34
CA VAL A 205 -7.50 13.81 3.14
C VAL A 205 -6.62 14.95 2.66
N ALA A 206 -6.05 15.76 3.56
CA ALA A 206 -5.12 16.83 3.22
C ALA A 206 -3.84 16.28 2.58
N TRP A 207 -3.23 15.25 3.19
CA TRP A 207 -2.05 14.59 2.61
C TRP A 207 -2.34 13.93 1.25
N LEU A 208 -3.50 13.31 1.12
CA LEU A 208 -3.96 12.78 -0.17
C LEU A 208 -4.07 13.90 -1.21
N GLY A 209 -4.55 15.08 -0.81
CA GLY A 209 -4.60 16.27 -1.65
C GLY A 209 -3.22 16.66 -2.19
N VAL A 210 -2.19 16.65 -1.35
CA VAL A 210 -0.80 16.90 -1.76
C VAL A 210 -0.31 15.88 -2.80
N ILE A 211 -0.65 14.59 -2.63
CA ILE A 211 -0.27 13.54 -3.58
C ILE A 211 -0.95 13.76 -4.94
N PHE A 212 -2.26 13.98 -4.95
CA PHE A 212 -3.00 14.18 -6.20
C PHE A 212 -2.58 15.49 -6.90
N TYR A 213 -2.35 16.57 -6.15
CA TYR A 213 -1.83 17.82 -6.69
C TYR A 213 -0.47 17.63 -7.38
N ASN A 214 0.42 16.85 -6.77
CA ASN A 214 1.72 16.48 -7.32
C ASN A 214 1.67 15.31 -8.31
N HIS A 215 0.48 14.85 -8.70
CA HIS A 215 0.26 13.73 -9.62
C HIS A 215 1.01 12.43 -9.20
N GLY A 216 1.17 12.20 -7.89
CA GLY A 216 1.87 11.04 -7.33
C GLY A 216 3.39 11.17 -7.16
N GLY A 217 3.99 12.29 -7.58
CA GLY A 217 5.42 12.58 -7.35
C GLY A 217 6.40 11.54 -7.90
N LYS A 218 7.58 11.41 -7.29
CA LYS A 218 8.65 10.48 -7.75
C LYS A 218 8.22 9.00 -7.71
N ILE A 219 7.36 8.61 -6.77
CA ILE A 219 6.90 7.22 -6.66
C ILE A 219 5.99 6.85 -7.84
N GLN A 220 5.29 7.83 -8.43
CA GLN A 220 4.50 7.62 -9.64
C GLN A 220 5.35 7.21 -10.83
N GLU A 221 6.60 7.70 -10.94
CA GLU A 221 7.51 7.32 -12.03
C GLU A 221 7.74 5.81 -12.04
N ILE A 222 7.86 5.20 -10.87
CA ILE A 222 8.05 3.75 -10.72
C ILE A 222 6.84 2.96 -11.19
N VAL A 223 5.63 3.44 -10.89
CA VAL A 223 4.38 2.83 -11.38
C VAL A 223 4.26 3.02 -12.90
N LEU A 224 4.62 4.19 -13.41
CA LEU A 224 4.57 4.53 -14.84
C LEU A 224 5.65 3.85 -15.69
N GLU A 225 6.76 3.42 -15.08
CA GLU A 225 7.82 2.62 -15.70
C GLU A 225 7.36 1.17 -15.95
N LYS A 226 6.37 0.67 -15.20
CA LYS A 226 5.84 -0.68 -15.41
C LYS A 226 4.96 -0.72 -16.67
N THR A 227 5.26 -1.67 -17.55
CA THR A 227 4.56 -1.89 -18.82
C THR A 227 3.05 -1.93 -18.57
N GLY A 228 2.24 -1.20 -19.31
CA GLY A 228 0.77 -1.34 -19.30
C GLY A 228 -0.01 -0.69 -18.15
N ALA A 229 0.66 -0.18 -17.09
CA ALA A 229 -0.02 0.52 -15.98
C ALA A 229 -0.79 1.79 -16.41
N ARG A 230 -0.47 2.31 -17.61
CA ARG A 230 -1.14 3.48 -18.22
C ARG A 230 -2.43 3.12 -18.95
N PHE A 231 -2.65 1.85 -19.28
CA PHE A 231 -3.83 1.41 -20.01
C PHE A 231 -4.95 1.07 -19.05
N MET A 232 -6.11 1.70 -19.27
CA MET A 232 -7.28 1.59 -18.39
C MET A 232 -7.71 0.14 -18.13
N ARG A 233 -7.71 -0.74 -19.16
CA ARG A 233 -8.08 -2.15 -19.00
C ARG A 233 -7.12 -2.91 -18.10
N SER A 234 -5.82 -2.80 -18.36
CA SER A 234 -4.79 -3.47 -17.57
C SER A 234 -4.79 -2.95 -16.13
N ALA A 235 -4.93 -1.63 -15.94
CA ALA A 235 -5.10 -1.01 -14.63
C ALA A 235 -6.30 -1.58 -13.87
N THR A 236 -7.49 -1.64 -14.48
CA THR A 236 -8.68 -2.24 -13.85
C THR A 236 -8.42 -3.66 -13.34
N ILE A 237 -7.78 -4.49 -14.16
CA ILE A 237 -7.54 -5.90 -13.83
C ILE A 237 -6.49 -6.02 -12.71
N ILE A 238 -5.39 -5.27 -12.80
CA ILE A 238 -4.35 -5.25 -11.75
C ILE A 238 -4.98 -4.82 -10.42
N ASP A 239 -5.75 -3.72 -10.43
CA ASP A 239 -6.40 -3.20 -9.24
C ASP A 239 -7.34 -4.23 -8.62
N LEU A 240 -8.18 -4.89 -9.45
CA LEU A 240 -9.14 -5.89 -8.98
C LEU A 240 -8.45 -7.14 -8.39
N VAL A 241 -7.44 -7.67 -9.09
CA VAL A 241 -6.70 -8.86 -8.61
C VAL A 241 -5.99 -8.54 -7.30
N TYR A 242 -5.35 -7.39 -7.23
CA TYR A 242 -4.67 -6.96 -6.01
C TYR A 242 -5.66 -6.77 -4.86
N ALA A 243 -6.79 -6.11 -5.11
CA ALA A 243 -7.85 -5.92 -4.12
C ALA A 243 -8.40 -7.25 -3.59
N CYS A 244 -8.69 -8.22 -4.48
CA CYS A 244 -9.16 -9.54 -4.08
C CYS A 244 -8.17 -10.29 -3.20
N ILE A 245 -6.87 -10.22 -3.51
CA ILE A 245 -5.83 -10.87 -2.70
C ILE A 245 -5.72 -10.20 -1.33
N LEU A 246 -5.73 -8.86 -1.28
CA LEU A 246 -5.73 -8.14 -0.01
C LEU A 246 -6.97 -8.49 0.81
N TRP A 247 -8.15 -8.48 0.19
CA TRP A 247 -9.40 -8.85 0.85
C TRP A 247 -9.34 -10.26 1.44
N TYR A 248 -8.84 -11.24 0.69
CA TYR A 248 -8.65 -12.60 1.18
C TYR A 248 -7.77 -12.65 2.44
N PHE A 249 -6.61 -11.99 2.44
CA PHE A 249 -5.73 -11.97 3.61
C PHE A 249 -6.26 -11.14 4.79
N LYS A 250 -7.18 -10.21 4.55
CA LYS A 250 -7.89 -9.46 5.60
C LYS A 250 -8.76 -10.40 6.41
N GLU A 251 -9.56 -11.21 5.72
CA GLU A 251 -10.54 -12.14 6.30
C GLU A 251 -9.87 -13.36 6.94
N LEU A 252 -8.73 -13.82 6.39
CA LEU A 252 -8.03 -15.01 6.91
C LEU A 252 -7.59 -14.89 8.37
N ASN A 253 -6.98 -13.78 8.74
CA ASN A 253 -6.52 -13.54 10.12
C ASN A 253 -6.22 -12.06 10.35
N SER A 254 -6.24 -11.65 11.61
CA SER A 254 -6.00 -10.28 12.06
C SER A 254 -4.53 -9.83 12.06
N LEU A 255 -3.56 -10.67 11.71
CA LEU A 255 -2.16 -10.22 11.70
C LEU A 255 -1.94 -9.19 10.58
N PRO A 256 -1.23 -8.08 10.86
CA PRO A 256 -0.79 -7.15 9.83
C PRO A 256 0.06 -7.90 8.79
N MET A 257 -0.01 -7.44 7.55
CA MET A 257 0.85 -7.94 6.47
C MET A 257 1.35 -6.77 5.67
N SER A 258 2.51 -6.91 5.04
CA SER A 258 2.97 -5.89 4.12
C SER A 258 2.29 -6.02 2.77
N THR A 259 1.47 -5.03 2.45
CA THR A 259 0.80 -4.93 1.15
C THR A 259 1.79 -4.69 0.01
N THR A 260 2.94 -4.07 0.29
CA THR A 260 4.07 -3.93 -0.66
C THR A 260 4.57 -5.29 -1.18
N TRP A 261 4.67 -6.31 -0.32
CA TRP A 261 5.10 -7.64 -0.74
C TRP A 261 4.09 -8.29 -1.70
N VAL A 262 2.80 -8.14 -1.40
CA VAL A 262 1.73 -8.63 -2.27
C VAL A 262 1.75 -7.89 -3.61
N PHE A 263 1.94 -6.57 -3.59
CA PHE A 263 2.03 -5.76 -4.81
C PHE A 263 3.19 -6.21 -5.70
N VAL A 264 4.40 -6.34 -5.14
CA VAL A 264 5.57 -6.82 -5.89
C VAL A 264 5.32 -8.25 -6.39
N GLY A 265 4.68 -9.11 -5.61
CA GLY A 265 4.29 -10.45 -6.04
C GLY A 265 3.37 -10.43 -7.27
N VAL A 266 2.30 -9.62 -7.26
CA VAL A 266 1.41 -9.43 -8.42
C VAL A 266 2.20 -8.98 -9.65
N LEU A 267 3.09 -8.00 -9.51
CA LEU A 267 3.93 -7.52 -10.61
C LEU A 267 4.87 -8.61 -11.14
N THR A 268 5.54 -9.34 -10.24
CA THR A 268 6.43 -10.44 -10.59
C THR A 268 5.70 -11.52 -11.40
N GLY A 269 4.55 -11.98 -10.90
CA GLY A 269 3.74 -13.00 -11.58
C GLY A 269 3.33 -12.56 -12.98
N ARG A 270 2.89 -11.30 -13.10
CA ARG A 270 2.54 -10.69 -14.37
C ARG A 270 3.70 -10.63 -15.36
N GLU A 271 4.87 -10.14 -14.96
CA GLU A 271 6.03 -10.02 -15.85
C GLU A 271 6.50 -11.40 -16.35
N PHE A 272 6.49 -12.41 -15.48
CA PHE A 272 6.78 -13.79 -15.89
C PHE A 272 5.75 -14.34 -16.88
N ALA A 273 4.46 -14.06 -16.68
CA ALA A 273 3.43 -14.50 -17.61
C ALA A 273 3.54 -13.84 -18.99
N ILE A 274 3.87 -12.56 -19.04
CA ILE A 274 4.12 -11.83 -20.30
C ILE A 274 5.32 -12.45 -21.03
N ALA A 275 6.41 -12.77 -20.31
CA ALA A 275 7.56 -13.45 -20.92
C ALA A 275 7.24 -14.87 -21.40
N THR A 276 6.39 -15.61 -20.68
CA THR A 276 5.92 -16.92 -21.11
C THR A 276 5.04 -16.83 -22.37
N ALA A 277 4.14 -15.85 -22.45
CA ALA A 277 3.22 -15.67 -23.58
C ALA A 277 3.91 -15.08 -24.82
N ASN A 278 4.87 -14.16 -24.63
CA ASN A 278 5.54 -13.42 -25.70
C ASN A 278 7.04 -13.77 -25.82
N ARG A 279 7.37 -15.07 -25.77
CA ARG A 279 8.77 -15.58 -25.82
C ARG A 279 9.61 -15.04 -26.97
N ALA A 280 8.98 -14.67 -28.09
CA ALA A 280 9.66 -14.14 -29.27
C ALA A 280 10.16 -12.69 -29.08
N GLN A 281 9.50 -11.86 -28.26
CA GLN A 281 9.84 -10.44 -28.07
C GLN A 281 10.29 -10.09 -26.65
N TYR A 282 9.95 -10.91 -25.65
CA TYR A 282 10.28 -10.65 -24.24
C TYR A 282 10.80 -11.94 -23.59
N LYS A 283 12.12 -12.04 -23.42
CA LYS A 283 12.79 -13.24 -22.89
C LYS A 283 12.91 -13.16 -21.37
N PHE A 284 12.93 -14.32 -20.72
CA PHE A 284 13.16 -14.44 -19.28
C PHE A 284 14.42 -13.72 -18.79
N GLY A 285 15.48 -13.65 -19.61
CA GLY A 285 16.70 -12.92 -19.29
C GLY A 285 16.52 -11.41 -19.04
N TYR A 286 15.44 -10.80 -19.52
CA TYR A 286 15.09 -9.40 -19.22
C TYR A 286 14.20 -9.28 -17.97
N VAL A 287 13.38 -10.29 -17.68
CA VAL A 287 12.48 -10.31 -16.52
C VAL A 287 13.22 -10.56 -15.22
N PHE A 288 14.16 -11.51 -15.20
CA PHE A 288 14.90 -11.86 -13.98
C PHE A 288 15.64 -10.66 -13.36
N PRO A 289 16.40 -9.85 -14.11
CA PRO A 289 17.03 -8.65 -13.56
C PRO A 289 16.04 -7.60 -13.08
N LEU A 290 14.89 -7.45 -13.77
CA LEU A 290 13.85 -6.49 -13.38
C LEU A 290 13.21 -6.88 -12.04
N VAL A 291 12.73 -8.12 -11.93
CA VAL A 291 12.15 -8.68 -10.70
C VAL A 291 13.18 -8.70 -9.57
N GLY A 292 14.42 -9.10 -9.87
CA GLY A 292 15.51 -9.11 -8.91
C GLY A 292 15.81 -7.71 -8.35
N LYS A 293 15.80 -6.68 -9.19
CA LYS A 293 15.97 -5.28 -8.77
C LYS A 293 14.84 -4.81 -7.85
N ASP A 294 13.59 -5.13 -8.18
CA ASP A 294 12.43 -4.77 -7.34
C ASP A 294 12.48 -5.50 -5.99
N PHE A 295 12.81 -6.79 -6.00
CA PHE A 295 12.96 -7.59 -4.78
C PHE A 295 14.13 -7.09 -3.91
N ALA A 296 15.27 -6.78 -4.50
CA ALA A 296 16.43 -6.23 -3.78
C ALA A 296 16.12 -4.90 -3.09
N LYS A 297 15.40 -3.99 -3.77
CA LYS A 297 14.92 -2.73 -3.17
C LYS A 297 14.04 -2.99 -1.93
N MET A 298 13.13 -3.96 -2.02
CA MET A 298 12.28 -4.35 -0.90
C MET A 298 13.09 -4.96 0.25
N MET A 299 14.13 -5.76 -0.05
CA MET A 299 15.02 -6.33 0.97
C MET A 299 15.81 -5.25 1.71
N VAL A 300 16.26 -4.20 1.01
CA VAL A 300 16.89 -3.03 1.67
C VAL A 300 15.92 -2.39 2.66
N GLY A 301 14.66 -2.21 2.27
CA GLY A 301 13.63 -1.71 3.19
C GLY A 301 13.47 -2.59 4.44
N LEU A 302 13.41 -3.91 4.26
CA LEU A 302 13.33 -4.85 5.39
C LEU A 302 14.57 -4.80 6.28
N MET A 303 15.77 -4.73 5.70
CA MET A 303 17.02 -4.64 6.47
C MET A 303 17.06 -3.37 7.33
N VAL A 304 16.60 -2.23 6.79
CA VAL A 304 16.49 -0.99 7.57
C VAL A 304 15.50 -1.14 8.71
N SER A 305 14.34 -1.77 8.47
CA SER A 305 13.37 -2.06 9.53
C SER A 305 13.97 -2.93 10.63
N VAL A 306 14.65 -4.03 10.26
CA VAL A 306 15.31 -4.92 11.23
C VAL A 306 16.41 -4.18 12.01
N ALA A 307 17.25 -3.38 11.34
CA ALA A 307 18.27 -2.59 12.00
C ALA A 307 17.66 -1.59 13.01
N LEU A 308 16.53 -0.99 12.67
CA LEU A 308 15.80 -0.09 13.57
C LEU A 308 15.28 -0.84 14.80
N VAL A 309 14.68 -2.02 14.62
CA VAL A 309 14.23 -2.89 15.73
C VAL A 309 15.38 -3.23 16.65
N LEU A 310 16.49 -3.72 16.10
CA LEU A 310 17.66 -4.09 16.90
C LEU A 310 18.22 -2.89 17.66
N THR A 311 18.26 -1.71 17.03
CA THR A 311 18.69 -0.47 17.68
C THR A 311 17.77 -0.10 18.84
N VAL A 312 16.44 -0.14 18.64
CA VAL A 312 15.48 0.18 19.68
C VAL A 312 15.54 -0.83 20.82
N HIS A 313 15.51 -2.12 20.50
CA HIS A 313 15.46 -3.20 21.49
C HIS A 313 16.78 -3.47 22.22
N TYR A 314 17.94 -3.15 21.66
CA TYR A 314 19.22 -3.41 22.33
C TYR A 314 19.94 -2.15 22.83
N LEU A 315 19.70 -0.99 22.23
CA LEU A 315 20.44 0.25 22.57
C LEU A 315 19.59 1.31 23.26
N ILE A 316 18.31 1.46 22.90
CA ILE A 316 17.46 2.56 23.39
C ILE A 316 16.56 2.13 24.54
N ASN A 317 15.86 1.01 24.37
CA ASN A 317 14.93 0.44 25.36
C ASN A 317 15.15 -1.08 25.44
N PRO A 318 16.23 -1.52 26.11
CA PRO A 318 16.49 -2.93 26.35
C PRO A 318 15.35 -3.56 27.16
N GLN A 319 14.60 -4.43 26.49
CA GLN A 319 13.59 -5.30 27.09
C GLN A 319 14.19 -6.68 27.35
#